data_AF-A0A5E4NC98-F1
#
_entry.id   AF-A0A5E4NC98-F1
#
_cell.length_a   1.000
_cell.length_b   1.000
_cell.length_c   1.000
_cell.angle_alpha   90.00
_cell.angle_beta   90.00
_cell.angle_gamma   90.00
#
_symmetry.space_group_name_H-M   'P 1'
#
loop_
_entity.id
_entity.type
_entity.pdbx_description
1 polymer ?
#
loop_
_entity_poly.entity_id
_entity_poly.type
_entity_poly.pdbx_seq_one_letter_code
_entity_poly.pdbx_strand_id
1 'polypeptide(L)'
;ELCQAFINADIRLVKVQNSCLISFLKKYAAKSILDESTLRKNYIQPIYHETLKPIRNSIGDGPIWISIHETIDTDGRSIANIIIGKPDDTKSISLFL
;
A
#
# COMPACT_ATOMS: atom_id res chain seq x y z
N GLU A 1 3.23 -12.69 -4.44
CA GLU A 1 1.89 -12.57 -5.04
C GLU A 1 0.76 -12.39 -4.03
N LEU A 2 0.60 -13.24 -3.01
CA LEU A 2 -0.49 -13.09 -2.02
C LEU A 2 -0.55 -11.68 -1.38
N CYS A 3 0.59 -11.16 -0.90
CA CYS A 3 0.66 -9.81 -0.32
C CYS A 3 0.21 -8.73 -1.32
N GLN A 4 0.73 -8.79 -2.55
CA GLN A 4 0.37 -7.86 -3.62
C GLN A 4 -1.11 -7.93 -3.98
N ALA A 5 -1.67 -9.14 -4.07
CA ALA A 5 -3.09 -9.33 -4.37
C ALA A 5 -3.99 -8.71 -3.31
N PHE A 6 -3.62 -8.84 -2.03
CA PHE A 6 -4.35 -8.21 -0.93
C PHE A 6 -4.30 -6.70 -1.02
N ILE A 7 -3.11 -6.12 -1.25
CA ILE A 7 -2.92 -4.68 -1.38
C ILE A 7 -3.72 -4.13 -2.57
N ASN A 8 -3.61 -4.77 -3.74
CA ASN A 8 -4.32 -4.33 -4.96
C ASN A 8 -5.84 -4.44 -4.87
N ALA A 9 -6.35 -5.27 -3.95
CA ALA A 9 -7.77 -5.44 -3.71
C ALA A 9 -8.26 -4.64 -2.48
N ASP A 10 -7.43 -3.76 -1.92
CA ASP A 10 -7.70 -2.99 -0.70
C ASP A 10 -8.09 -3.87 0.52
N ILE A 11 -7.53 -5.10 0.57
CA ILE A 11 -7.76 -6.06 1.65
C ILE A 11 -6.65 -5.92 2.69
N ARG A 12 -7.04 -5.56 3.92
CA ARG A 12 -6.11 -5.50 5.07
C ARG A 12 -5.41 -6.85 5.29
N LEU A 13 -4.08 -6.84 5.40
CA LEU A 13 -3.27 -8.06 5.62
C LEU A 13 -3.64 -8.85 6.88
N VAL A 14 -4.20 -8.21 7.92
CA VAL A 14 -4.73 -8.90 9.11
C VAL A 14 -5.75 -9.99 8.76
N LYS A 15 -6.44 -9.86 7.61
CA LYS A 15 -7.39 -10.86 7.13
C LYS A 15 -6.73 -12.19 6.77
N VAL A 16 -5.41 -12.22 6.52
CA VAL A 16 -4.67 -13.47 6.31
C VAL A 16 -4.67 -14.37 7.55
N GLN A 17 -4.95 -13.82 8.75
CA GLN A 17 -5.05 -14.57 9.99
C GLN A 17 -6.44 -15.21 10.20
N ASN A 18 -7.42 -14.92 9.33
CA ASN A 18 -8.75 -15.53 9.42
C ASN A 18 -8.68 -17.05 9.15
N SER A 19 -9.22 -17.85 10.06
CA SER A 19 -9.14 -19.32 10.00
C SER A 19 -9.78 -19.93 8.75
N CYS A 20 -10.91 -19.39 8.28
CA CYS A 20 -11.56 -19.85 7.05
C CYS A 20 -10.70 -19.53 5.83
N LEU A 21 -10.16 -18.32 5.75
CA LEU A 21 -9.27 -17.91 4.66
C LEU A 21 -7.97 -18.72 4.64
N ILE A 22 -7.36 -18.95 5.81
CA ILE A 22 -6.20 -19.84 5.96
C ILE A 22 -6.52 -21.24 5.44
N SER A 23 -7.68 -21.79 5.82
CA SER A 23 -8.07 -23.14 5.39
C SER A 23 -8.28 -23.22 3.88
N PHE A 24 -8.91 -22.20 3.29
CA PHE A 24 -9.07 -22.05 1.85
C PHE A 24 -7.72 -21.96 1.14
N LEU A 25 -6.84 -21.07 1.60
CA LEU A 25 -5.51 -20.87 1.01
C LEU A 25 -4.65 -22.14 1.14
N LYS A 26 -4.69 -22.86 2.27
CA LYS A 26 -3.97 -24.13 2.46
C LYS A 26 -4.44 -25.21 1.49
N LYS A 27 -5.74 -25.22 1.13
CA LYS A 27 -6.29 -26.19 0.18
C LYS A 27 -5.71 -26.03 -1.23
N TYR A 28 -5.40 -24.81 -1.64
CA TYR A 28 -4.99 -24.50 -3.02
C TYR A 28 -3.54 -24.03 -3.15
N ALA A 29 -2.88 -23.63 -2.07
CA ALA A 29 -1.47 -23.24 -2.06
C ALA A 29 -0.61 -24.35 -1.43
N ALA A 30 0.33 -24.90 -2.21
CA ALA A 30 1.27 -25.94 -1.78
C ALA A 30 2.39 -25.42 -0.84
N LYS A 31 2.15 -24.35 -0.09
CA LYS A 31 3.13 -23.71 0.80
C LYS A 31 2.50 -23.36 2.14
N SER A 32 3.34 -23.33 3.19
CA SER A 32 2.94 -22.74 4.47
C SER A 32 2.52 -21.29 4.24
N ILE A 33 1.32 -20.95 4.72
CA ILE A 33 0.83 -19.57 4.67
C ILE A 33 1.68 -18.75 5.62
N LEU A 34 2.19 -17.64 5.12
CA LEU A 34 2.94 -16.68 5.91
C LEU A 34 1.97 -15.89 6.79
N ASP A 35 2.31 -15.75 8.07
CA ASP A 35 1.56 -14.90 8.98
C ASP A 35 1.70 -13.42 8.62
N GLU A 36 0.82 -12.59 9.17
CA GLU A 36 0.81 -11.14 8.90
C GLU A 36 2.17 -10.48 9.16
N SER A 37 2.88 -10.85 10.23
CA SER A 37 4.17 -10.25 10.58
C SER A 37 5.21 -10.52 9.49
N THR A 38 5.24 -11.77 9.00
CA THR A 38 6.14 -12.18 7.93
C THR A 38 5.81 -11.47 6.62
N LEU A 39 4.53 -11.28 6.29
CA LEU A 39 4.11 -10.50 5.11
C LEU A 39 4.54 -9.04 5.22
N ARG A 40 4.30 -8.40 6.37
CA ARG A 40 4.66 -6.99 6.59
C ARG A 40 6.16 -6.75 6.50
N LYS A 41 6.98 -7.60 7.14
CA LYS A 41 8.43 -7.41 7.20
C LYS A 41 9.12 -7.65 5.86
N ASN A 42 8.71 -8.69 5.15
CA ASN A 42 9.49 -9.18 4.01
C ASN A 42 8.90 -8.78 2.65
N TYR A 43 7.60 -8.46 2.57
CA TYR A 43 6.91 -8.27 1.29
C TYR A 43 6.40 -6.85 1.08
N ILE A 44 6.09 -6.08 2.13
CA ILE A 44 5.60 -4.70 1.96
C ILE A 44 6.68 -3.78 1.40
N GLN A 45 7.91 -3.85 1.92
CA GLN A 45 8.99 -2.96 1.49
C GLN A 45 9.33 -3.10 0.00
N PRO A 46 9.50 -4.32 -0.56
CA PRO A 46 9.67 -4.49 -2.00
C PRO A 46 8.53 -3.88 -2.83
N ILE A 47 7.27 -4.16 -2.44
CA ILE A 47 6.07 -3.66 -3.15
C ILE A 47 6.01 -2.13 -3.13
N TYR A 48 6.34 -1.52 -1.99
CA TYR A 48 6.45 -0.08 -1.85
C TYR A 48 7.49 0.51 -2.81
N HIS A 49 8.70 -0.07 -2.86
CA HIS A 49 9.74 0.39 -3.77
C HIS A 49 9.37 0.21 -5.25
N GLU A 50 8.74 -0.91 -5.60
CA GLU A 50 8.23 -1.16 -6.96
C GLU A 50 7.13 -0.18 -7.36
N THR A 51 6.24 0.18 -6.44
CA THR A 51 5.17 1.17 -6.66
C THR A 51 5.74 2.58 -6.80
N LEU A 52 6.73 2.94 -5.98
CA LEU A 52 7.37 4.26 -6.02
C LEU A 52 8.23 4.48 -7.27
N LYS A 53 8.85 3.42 -7.80
CA LYS A 53 9.76 3.52 -8.95
C LYS A 53 9.14 4.23 -10.16
N PRO A 54 7.96 3.83 -10.69
CA PRO A 54 7.34 4.53 -11.81
C PRO A 54 6.91 5.96 -11.46
N ILE A 55 6.48 6.22 -10.22
CA ILE A 55 6.12 7.57 -9.75
C ILE A 55 7.35 8.49 -9.80
N ARG A 56 8.48 8.06 -9.22
CA ARG A 56 9.74 8.80 -9.25
C ARG A 56 10.25 9.01 -10.68
N ASN A 57 10.16 7.98 -11.52
CA ASN A 57 10.54 8.09 -12.93
C ASN A 57 9.66 9.10 -13.69
N SER A 58 8.37 9.16 -13.40
CA SER A 58 7.45 10.14 -14.00
C SER A 58 7.74 11.57 -13.55
N ILE A 59 8.15 11.73 -12.29
CA ILE A 59 8.54 13.04 -11.74
C ILE A 59 9.86 13.51 -12.35
N GLY A 60 10.85 12.61 -12.42
CA GLY A 60 12.22 12.93 -12.85
C GLY A 60 12.90 13.88 -11.87
N ASP A 61 13.73 14.78 -12.41
CA ASP A 61 14.40 15.85 -11.64
C ASP A 61 13.59 17.17 -11.62
N GLY A 62 12.32 17.11 -12.05
CA GLY A 62 11.44 18.27 -12.12
C GLY A 62 10.94 18.73 -10.74
N PRO A 63 10.38 19.95 -10.66
CA PRO A 63 9.77 20.42 -9.42
C PRO A 63 8.59 19.53 -9.02
N ILE A 64 8.32 19.45 -7.72
CA ILE A 64 7.13 18.81 -7.16
C ILE A 64 6.31 19.84 -6.40
N TRP A 65 4.99 19.67 -6.42
CA TRP A 65 4.11 20.32 -5.46
C TRP A 65 3.52 19.25 -4.53
N ILE A 66 3.34 19.63 -3.27
CA ILE A 66 2.80 18.76 -2.23
C ILE A 66 1.63 19.50 -1.58
N SER A 67 0.49 18.85 -1.49
CA SER A 67 -0.64 19.30 -0.66
C SER A 67 -0.84 18.33 0.48
N ILE A 68 -0.96 18.86 1.69
CA ILE A 68 -1.12 18.08 2.92
C ILE A 68 -2.45 18.50 3.54
N HIS A 69 -3.31 17.54 3.84
CA HIS A 69 -4.56 17.76 4.53
C HIS A 69 -4.70 16.80 5.71
N GLU A 70 -4.76 17.35 6.91
CA GLU A 70 -4.98 16.59 8.14
C GLU A 70 -6.46 16.55 8.48
N THR A 71 -6.96 15.37 8.83
CA THR A 71 -8.33 15.14 9.33
C THR A 71 -8.25 14.32 10.61
N ILE A 72 -9.02 14.72 11.63
CA ILE A 72 -9.10 14.02 12.91
C ILE A 72 -10.47 13.35 13.02
N ASP A 73 -10.50 12.05 13.34
CA ASP A 73 -11.74 11.31 13.58
C ASP A 73 -12.34 11.60 14.96
N THR A 74 -13.55 11.11 15.21
CA THR A 74 -14.24 11.29 16.50
C THR A 74 -13.55 10.59 17.66
N ASP A 75 -12.68 9.61 17.39
CA ASP A 75 -11.89 8.88 18.38
C ASP A 75 -10.55 9.59 18.67
N GLY A 76 -10.28 10.75 18.03
CA GLY A 76 -9.06 11.52 18.19
C GLY A 76 -7.86 10.98 17.39
N ARG A 77 -8.08 10.07 16.43
CA ARG A 77 -7.03 9.61 15.50
C ARG A 77 -6.88 10.61 14.37
N SER A 78 -5.65 10.98 14.05
CA SER A 78 -5.34 11.86 12.93
C SER A 78 -4.92 11.06 11.69
N ILE A 79 -5.40 11.49 10.52
CA ILE A 79 -5.01 11.01 9.20
C ILE A 79 -4.50 12.20 8.39
N ALA A 80 -3.31 12.08 7.80
CA ALA A 80 -2.74 13.09 6.92
C ALA A 80 -2.76 12.60 5.46
N ASN A 81 -3.63 13.19 4.65
CA ASN A 81 -3.68 12.95 3.22
C ASN A 81 -2.59 13.77 2.52
N ILE A 82 -1.76 13.13 1.69
CA ILE A 82 -0.67 13.81 0.98
C ILE A 82 -0.83 13.61 -0.53
N ILE A 83 -1.12 14.69 -1.25
CA ILE A 83 -1.18 14.67 -2.72
C ILE A 83 0.13 15.22 -3.26
N ILE A 84 0.75 14.47 -4.17
CA ILE A 84 1.99 14.87 -4.84
C ILE A 84 1.66 15.06 -6.32
N GLY A 85 2.11 16.18 -6.89
CA GLY A 85 2.00 16.38 -8.33
C GLY A 85 3.24 17.03 -8.92
N LYS A 86 3.34 16.93 -10.24
CA LYS A 86 4.37 17.57 -11.04
C LYS A 86 3.75 18.77 -11.74
N PRO A 87 4.26 20.01 -11.53
CA PRO A 87 3.65 21.24 -12.08
C PRO A 87 3.52 21.27 -13.61
N ASP A 88 4.42 20.60 -14.32
CA ASP A 88 4.50 20.63 -15.79
C ASP A 88 3.73 19.50 -16.48
N ASP A 89 3.14 18.56 -15.73
CA ASP A 89 2.41 17.40 -16.25
C ASP A 89 0.94 17.46 -15.82
N THR A 90 0.03 17.21 -16.76
CA THR A 90 -1.44 17.23 -16.57
C THR A 90 -1.97 16.11 -15.65
N LYS A 91 -1.09 15.36 -14.95
CA LYS A 91 -1.43 14.20 -14.12
C LYS A 91 -0.95 14.38 -12.69
N SER A 92 -1.89 14.45 -11.76
CA SER A 92 -1.67 14.38 -10.31
C SER A 92 -1.74 12.94 -9.82
N ILE A 93 -0.95 12.61 -8.77
CA ILE A 93 -0.95 11.30 -8.13
C ILE A 93 -1.33 11.50 -6.66
N SER A 94 -2.42 10.86 -6.23
CA SER A 94 -2.85 10.88 -4.83
C SER A 94 -2.14 9.77 -4.05
N LEU A 95 -1.54 10.09 -2.91
CA LEU A 95 -0.99 9.11 -1.97
C LEU A 95 -1.73 9.21 -0.63
N PHE A 96 -2.32 8.12 -0.18
CA PHE A 96 -2.89 8.04 1.16
C PHE A 96 -1.83 7.46 2.10
N LEU A 97 -1.44 8.21 3.13
CA LEU A 97 -0.46 7.83 4.15
C LEU A 97 -1.13 7.61 5.50
#